data_AF-A0A4R5NDQ2-F1
#
_entry.id   AF-A0A4R5NDQ2-F1
#
_cell.length_a   1.000
_cell.length_b   1.000
_cell.length_c   1.000
_cell.angle_alpha   90.00
_cell.angle_beta   90.00
_cell.angle_gamma   90.00
#
_symmetry.space_group_name_H-M   'P 1'
#
loop_
_entity.id
_entity.type
_entity.pdbx_description
1 polymer ?
#
loop_
_entity_poly.entity_id
_entity_poly.type
_entity_poly.pdbx_seq_one_letter_code
_entity_poly.pdbx_strand_id
1 'polypeptide(L)' 'MQINKILPEFTWIKVKDGRTGTIAEVHDDGKKSNYFVEYIPHSQCEDDDSFCANNEDIIKYIIKYILPNN' A
#
# COMPACT_ATOMS: atom_id res chain seq x y z
N MET A 1 -6.07 -17.56 3.62
CA MET A 1 -6.02 -16.09 3.71
C MET A 1 -6.78 -15.55 2.52
N GLN A 2 -7.88 -14.85 2.74
CA GLN A 2 -8.65 -14.26 1.65
C GLN A 2 -8.78 -12.77 1.93
N ILE A 3 -7.84 -11.99 1.40
CA ILE A 3 -7.96 -10.53 1.42
C ILE A 3 -8.61 -10.16 0.07
N ASN A 4 -9.93 -10.33 0.00
CA ASN A 4 -10.77 -9.90 -1.14
C ASN A 4 -11.14 -8.41 -1.05
N LYS A 5 -10.46 -7.63 -0.22
CA LYS A 5 -10.77 -6.22 0.00
C LYS A 5 -9.64 -5.36 -0.53
N ILE A 6 -9.98 -4.51 -1.48
CA ILE A 6 -9.10 -3.46 -1.97
C ILE A 6 -8.79 -2.51 -0.80
N LEU A 7 -7.50 -2.31 -0.53
CA LEU A 7 -7.04 -1.33 0.44
C LEU A 7 -7.05 0.07 -0.20
N PRO A 8 -7.45 1.13 0.54
CA PRO A 8 -7.44 2.48 0.02
C PRO A 8 -6.00 3.01 -0.11
N GLU A 9 -5.82 4.03 -0.95
CA GLU A 9 -4.61 4.85 -0.98
C GLU A 9 -4.26 5.40 0.42
N PHE A 10 -2.99 5.72 0.64
CA PHE A 10 -2.41 6.13 1.90
C PHE A 10 -2.45 5.08 3.03
N THR A 11 -2.87 3.85 2.72
CA THR A 11 -2.74 2.72 3.66
C THR A 11 -1.28 2.32 3.78
N TRP A 12 -0.78 2.25 5.02
CA TRP A 12 0.54 1.69 5.29
C TRP A 12 0.47 0.17 5.25
N ILE A 13 1.36 -0.47 4.50
CA ILE A 13 1.42 -1.93 4.35
C ILE A 13 2.82 -2.46 4.65
N LYS A 14 2.90 -3.71 5.12
CA LYS A 14 4.11 -4.52 5.15
C LYS A 14 3.89 -5.77 4.31
N VAL A 15 4.81 -6.04 3.40
CA VAL A 15 4.78 -7.22 2.52
C VAL A 15 5.71 -8.33 3.03
N LYS A 16 5.50 -9.56 2.53
CA LYS A 16 6.27 -10.76 2.93
C LYS A 16 7.78 -10.62 2.80
N ASP A 17 8.26 -9.84 1.83
CA ASP A 17 9.69 -9.61 1.59
C ASP A 17 10.34 -8.68 2.64
N GLY A 18 9.55 -8.15 3.59
CA GLY A 18 10.01 -7.29 4.67
C GLY A 18 9.88 -5.80 4.41
N ARG A 19 9.63 -5.37 3.15
CA ARG A 19 9.44 -3.97 2.80
C ARG A 19 8.15 -3.41 3.38
N THR A 20 8.20 -2.13 3.72
CA THR A 20 7.08 -1.37 4.29
C THR A 20 6.92 -0.09 3.50
N GLY A 21 5.70 0.27 3.15
CA GLY A 21 5.45 1.49 2.40
C GLY A 21 3.98 1.89 2.46
N THR A 22 3.65 2.96 1.76
CA THR A 22 2.30 3.51 1.67
C THR A 22 1.74 3.24 0.28
N ILE A 23 0.49 2.78 0.19
CA ILE A 23 -0.19 2.63 -1.10
C ILE A 23 -0.38 4.01 -1.72
N ALA A 24 0.21 4.23 -2.90
CA ALA A 24 0.05 5.45 -3.68
C ALA A 24 -1.04 5.29 -4.74
N GLU A 25 -1.13 4.12 -5.38
CA GLU A 25 -2.17 3.82 -6.37
C GLU A 25 -2.65 2.37 -6.26
N VAL A 26 -3.92 2.15 -6.60
CA VAL A 26 -4.53 0.83 -6.73
C VAL A 26 -4.87 0.58 -8.19
N HIS A 27 -4.27 -0.45 -8.78
CA HIS A 27 -4.65 -0.93 -10.10
C HIS A 27 -5.55 -2.17 -9.99
N ASP A 28 -6.68 -2.14 -10.69
CA ASP A 28 -7.55 -3.29 -10.89
C ASP A 28 -7.51 -3.69 -12.37
N ASP A 29 -6.95 -4.86 -12.67
CA ASP A 29 -6.91 -5.42 -14.03
C ASP A 29 -8.11 -6.36 -14.32
N GLY A 30 -9.12 -6.36 -13.45
CA GLY A 30 -10.29 -7.24 -13.53
C GLY A 30 -10.05 -8.66 -13.03
N LYS A 31 -8.83 -9.00 -12.58
CA LYS A 31 -8.48 -10.33 -12.04
C LYS A 31 -7.71 -10.26 -10.72
N LYS A 32 -6.87 -9.24 -10.50
CA LYS A 32 -6.08 -9.06 -9.29
C LYS A 32 -5.85 -7.58 -8.99
N SER A 33 -6.09 -7.19 -7.74
CA SER A 33 -5.66 -5.88 -7.26
C SER A 33 -4.16 -5.87 -7.04
N ASN A 34 -3.48 -4.96 -7.74
CA ASN A 34 -2.07 -4.65 -7.54
C ASN A 34 -1.94 -3.25 -6.96
N TYR A 35 -1.02 -3.10 -6.02
CA TYR A 35 -0.77 -1.84 -5.34
C TYR A 35 0.57 -1.28 -5.81
N PHE A 36 0.58 -0.02 -6.22
CA PHE A 36 1.81 0.75 -6.33
C PHE A 36 2.10 1.37 -4.96
N VAL A 37 3.29 1.10 -4.42
CA VAL A 37 3.64 1.37 -3.02
C VAL A 37 4.90 2.23 -2.96
N GLU A 38 4.83 3.33 -2.23
CA GLU A 38 5.98 4.21 -1.98
C GLU A 38 6.61 3.87 -0.62
N TYR A 39 7.92 3.58 -0.61
CA TYR A 39 8.67 3.32 0.62
C TYR A 39 8.77 4.57 1.52
N ILE A 40 8.79 5.77 0.92
CA ILE A 40 8.87 7.06 1.59
C ILE A 40 7.88 8.02 0.92
N PRO A 41 6.90 8.60 1.65
CA PRO A 41 5.99 9.59 1.05
C PRO A 41 6.79 10.80 0.57
N HIS A 42 6.70 11.05 -0.73
CA HIS A 42 7.32 12.00 -1.69
C HIS A 42 8.05 13.30 -1.22
N SER A 43 8.55 13.41 0.01
CA SER A 43 9.20 14.60 0.56
C SER A 43 10.57 14.34 1.20
N GLN A 44 11.07 13.09 1.20
CA GLN A 44 12.28 12.74 1.98
C GLN A 44 13.31 11.84 1.27
N CYS A 45 13.19 11.56 -0.04
CA CYS A 45 14.24 10.84 -0.78
C CYS A 45 14.30 11.22 -2.26
N GLU A 46 15.52 11.35 -2.80
CA GLU A 46 15.77 11.54 -4.24
C GLU A 46 15.77 10.19 -5.00
N ASP A 47 15.89 9.08 -4.27
CA ASP A 47 15.79 7.73 -4.81
C ASP A 47 14.34 7.23 -4.73
N ASP A 48 13.76 6.92 -5.89
CA ASP A 48 12.41 6.38 -6.03
C ASP A 48 12.40 4.89 -5.63
N ASP A 49 12.36 4.64 -4.32
CA ASP A 49 12.25 3.29 -3.73
C ASP A 49 10.81 2.74 -3.78
N SER A 50 10.04 3.09 -4.80
CA SER A 50 8.69 2.55 -5.01
C SER A 50 8.73 1.08 -5.47
N PHE A 51 7.66 0.35 -5.17
CA PHE A 51 7.52 -1.04 -5.55
C PHE A 51 6.08 -1.47 -5.77
N CYS A 52 5.88 -2.46 -6.65
CA CYS A 52 4.59 -3.11 -6.81
C CYS A 52 4.39 -4.18 -5.73
N ALA A 53 3.21 -4.23 -5.13
CA ALA A 53 2.79 -5.26 -4.20
C ALA A 53 1.49 -5.92 -4.64
N ASN A 54 1.45 -7.25 -4.64
CA ASN A 54 0.20 -7.98 -4.83
C ASN A 54 -0.53 -8.09 -3.48
N ASN A 55 -1.85 -8.21 -3.54
CA ASN A 55 -2.67 -8.41 -2.35
C ASN A 55 -2.24 -9.64 -1.52
N GLU A 56 -1.86 -10.73 -2.21
CA GLU A 56 -1.41 -11.97 -1.57
C GLU A 56 -0.11 -11.81 -0.78
N ASP A 57 0.68 -10.76 -1.04
CA ASP A 57 1.95 -10.50 -0.39
C ASP A 57 1.83 -9.59 0.84
N ILE A 58 0.66 -8.98 1.07
CA ILE A 58 0.42 -8.10 2.20
C ILE A 58 0.17 -8.93 3.46
N ILE A 59 1.03 -8.76 4.47
CA ILE A 59 0.93 -9.48 5.75
C ILE A 59 0.44 -8.59 6.90
N LYS A 60 0.52 -7.27 6.76
CA LYS A 60 0.02 -6.30 7.73
C LYS A 60 -0.32 -4.99 7.04
N TYR A 61 -1.37 -4.32 7.52
CA TYR A 61 -1.70 -2.95 7.09
C TYR A 61 -2.25 -2.10 8.25
N ILE A 62 -2.12 -0.78 8.13
CA ILE A 62 -2.67 0.22 9.07
C ILE A 62 -3.44 1.26 8.25
N ILE A 63 -4.75 1.35 8.50
CA ILE A 63 -5.61 2.40 7.94
C ILE A 63 -5.56 3.58 8.91
N LYS A 64 -4.90 4.68 8.54
CA LYS A 64 -5.03 5.93 9.28
C LYS A 64 -6.37 6.56 8.91
N TYR A 65 -7.40 6.30 9.70
CA TYR A 65 -8.62 7.10 9.64
C TYR A 65 -8.26 8.52 10.09
N ILE A 66 -8.19 9.45 9.14
CA ILE A 66 -8.24 10.87 9.47
C ILE A 66 -9.69 11.13 9.84
N LEU A 67 -10.02 11.05 11.13
CA LEU A 67 -11.27 11.63 11.62
C LEU A 67 -11.18 13.13 11.28
N PRO A 68 -12.18 13.72 10.60
CA PRO A 68 -12.24 15.17 10.52
C PRO A 68 -12.32 15.68 11.96
N ASN A 69 -11.36 16.54 12.35
CA ASN A 69 -11.38 17.21 13.63
C ASN A 69 -12.73 17.93 13.76
N ASN A 70 -13.52 17.51 14.74
CA ASN A 70 -14.81 18.09 15.08
C ASN A 70 -14.58 19.32 15.96
#